data_AF-A0A2N2PPJ7-F1
#
_entry.id   AF-A0A2N2PPJ7-F1
#
_cell.length_a   1.000
_cell.length_b   1.000
_cell.length_c   1.000
_cell.angle_alpha   90.00
_cell.angle_beta   90.00
_cell.angle_gamma   90.00
#
_symmetry.space_group_name_H-M   'P 1'
#
loop_
_entity.id
_entity.type
_entity.pdbx_description
1 polymer ?
#
loop_
_entity_poly.entity_id
_entity_poly.type
_entity_poly.pdbx_seq_one_letter_code
_entity_poly.pdbx_strand_id
1 'polypeptide(L)'
;MTTLDQPATNTPTLTPVVPTGTATNTPTMTSVPTMTATPTVSGWPPAGALFWDDFDNGLKPAWQNSGGNWAVNSGRYEQSANLGEAYSWPGGITCTACDVEATITFPSAGQGGGERSIGLVLRMIDTQNLYLADLRMVSQEVRMWRRVGGNWSPILIQPFTVAYDTSYNFKFTAHGSTLQVYVNGARVLEATDSSLTQGLAGLRTSEAHAVYDNFAIAGSLPPTPVPTPTARPDQIFFDDFSADELASIWETVGQWSVQNGALVQTLLGGYTDILAWPRTVYCADCVVTTRARVEGGDGREFGLVARAQDNGSLYMFDLRQSASEARIWRRLDGIWQPLSIVTYTSEVNRWYELRFEAVGNTLRGYVDGTLAVSAQDSSLGWGMAGPRTGDALARFDWLGIAGSTPPVTPTPTPPAAIDRYPDLDALYIGRSPQYAWNAEKNWPDVGEPVEFTLYLANKGRVAAGPFKVRWETLVQDGQVVPGSVVVQEVAGLAAGTSMTLRYRDSGAGKAWGDGRWRDGPYRVRAVVDVDHAVDEGPFEVNNDLADFTNALTLAFKVEQDQLSIGGANLPGHPPIAPALIPGKIGRSARWHSSTSIFTVPRTSTLAGTEIA
;
A
#
# COMPACT_ATOMS: atom_id res chain seq x y z
N MET A 1 -26.74 79.87 54.23
CA MET A 1 -26.23 79.87 55.61
C MET A 1 -26.22 78.45 56.11
N THR A 2 -25.08 78.13 56.69
CA THR A 2 -24.62 76.92 57.37
C THR A 2 -25.53 76.41 58.50
N THR A 3 -25.20 75.16 58.86
CA THR A 3 -25.35 74.44 60.15
C THR A 3 -26.70 73.87 60.54
N LEU A 4 -26.70 72.55 60.76
CA LEU A 4 -27.28 71.94 61.95
C LEU A 4 -26.53 70.63 62.30
N ASP A 5 -26.55 70.37 63.60
CA ASP A 5 -25.59 69.65 64.44
C ASP A 5 -25.66 68.11 64.46
N GLN A 6 -24.49 67.52 64.79
CA GLN A 6 -24.13 66.36 65.65
C GLN A 6 -25.22 65.44 66.30
N PRO A 7 -24.94 64.21 66.82
CA PRO A 7 -23.64 63.58 67.15
C PRO A 7 -23.44 62.04 66.92
N ALA A 8 -22.15 61.65 67.00
CA ALA A 8 -21.48 60.45 67.54
C ALA A 8 -22.00 59.00 67.37
N THR A 9 -21.12 58.11 66.86
CA THR A 9 -20.83 56.79 67.46
C THR A 9 -19.39 56.32 67.16
N ASN A 10 -18.80 55.66 68.16
CA ASN A 10 -17.42 55.19 68.28
C ASN A 10 -16.99 54.14 67.24
N THR A 11 -15.73 54.22 66.77
CA THR A 11 -15.01 53.07 66.21
C THR A 11 -13.61 52.98 66.81
N PRO A 12 -13.23 51.85 67.45
CA PRO A 12 -11.90 51.63 68.01
C PRO A 12 -10.86 51.30 66.93
N THR A 13 -9.66 51.82 67.13
CA THR A 13 -8.45 51.57 66.35
C THR A 13 -8.00 50.11 66.48
N LEU A 14 -7.93 49.38 65.36
CA LEU A 14 -7.27 48.08 65.28
C LEU A 14 -5.89 48.25 64.64
N THR A 15 -4.86 47.99 65.42
CA THR A 15 -3.46 47.88 64.98
C THR A 15 -3.31 46.66 64.06
N PRO A 16 -2.63 46.76 62.89
CA PRO A 16 -2.39 45.59 62.06
C PRO A 16 -1.40 44.63 62.74
N VAL A 17 -1.79 43.36 62.83
CA VAL A 17 -0.92 42.25 63.23
C VAL A 17 0.05 41.96 62.08
N VAL A 18 1.35 41.98 62.38
CA VAL A 18 2.41 41.52 61.46
C VAL A 18 2.37 39.99 61.39
N PRO A 19 2.26 39.36 60.21
CA PRO A 19 2.40 37.91 60.09
C PRO A 19 3.87 37.51 60.28
N THR A 20 4.10 36.57 61.19
CA THR A 20 5.37 35.90 61.41
C THR A 20 5.81 35.16 60.14
N GLY A 21 7.00 35.47 59.62
CA GLY A 21 7.54 34.88 58.39
C GLY A 21 7.79 33.38 58.53
N THR A 22 7.20 32.61 57.62
CA THR A 22 7.53 31.19 57.41
C THR A 22 8.93 31.11 56.80
N ALA A 23 9.82 30.31 57.39
CA ALA A 23 11.15 30.06 56.86
C ALA A 23 11.04 29.51 55.42
N THR A 24 11.46 30.31 54.44
CA THR A 24 11.60 29.88 53.06
C THR A 24 12.98 29.23 52.94
N ASN A 25 13.05 27.97 52.56
CA ASN A 25 14.30 27.28 52.29
C ASN A 25 15.04 28.02 51.18
N THR A 26 16.10 28.76 51.54
CA THR A 26 17.07 29.30 50.58
C THR A 26 17.81 28.12 49.96
N PRO A 27 17.73 27.86 48.64
CA PRO A 27 18.54 26.83 48.02
C PRO A 27 20.00 27.25 48.12
N THR A 28 20.80 26.43 48.81
CA THR A 28 22.25 26.58 48.88
C THR A 28 22.83 26.43 47.48
N MET A 29 23.46 27.49 46.96
CA MET A 29 24.21 27.48 45.71
C MET A 29 25.24 26.36 45.76
N THR A 30 25.03 25.33 44.95
CA THR A 30 26.02 24.27 44.73
C THR A 30 27.13 24.87 43.86
N SER A 31 28.38 24.71 44.26
CA SER A 31 29.54 25.27 43.55
C SER A 31 29.53 24.88 42.08
N VAL A 32 29.57 25.90 41.21
CA VAL A 32 29.68 25.77 39.75
C VAL A 32 30.95 24.99 39.42
N PRO A 33 30.89 23.88 38.66
CA PRO A 33 32.09 23.18 38.23
C PRO A 33 32.90 24.08 37.29
N THR A 34 34.17 24.27 37.61
CA THR A 34 35.15 24.89 36.69
C THR A 34 35.27 24.01 35.46
N MET A 35 34.75 24.46 34.31
CA MET A 35 34.87 23.74 33.05
C MET A 35 36.22 24.05 32.41
N THR A 36 37.15 23.11 32.51
CA THR A 36 38.41 23.11 31.77
C THR A 36 38.43 21.92 30.82
N ALA A 37 38.03 22.14 29.56
CA ALA A 37 38.49 21.46 28.34
C ALA A 37 37.63 21.93 27.16
N THR A 38 38.27 22.35 26.06
CA THR A 38 37.61 22.45 24.75
C THR A 38 37.12 21.06 24.36
N PRO A 39 35.81 20.81 24.15
CA PRO A 39 35.35 19.49 23.77
C PRO A 39 35.83 19.18 22.35
N THR A 40 36.79 18.28 22.21
CA THR A 40 37.02 17.58 20.96
C THR A 40 35.84 16.65 20.72
N VAL A 41 35.04 16.94 19.69
CA VAL A 41 33.97 16.07 19.23
C VAL A 41 34.63 14.84 18.59
N SER A 42 34.66 13.70 19.29
CA SER A 42 35.05 12.43 18.67
C SER A 42 33.84 11.86 17.91
N GLY A 43 34.05 11.42 16.67
CA GLY A 43 32.99 10.85 15.82
C GLY A 43 32.29 11.85 14.88
N TRP A 44 33.04 12.83 14.38
CA TRP A 44 32.54 13.80 13.39
C TRP A 44 32.98 13.42 11.95
N PRO A 45 32.12 13.56 10.92
CA PRO A 45 30.73 14.01 10.98
C PRO A 45 29.81 12.97 11.66
N PRO A 46 28.64 13.41 12.19
CA PRO A 46 27.68 12.50 12.81
C PRO A 46 27.24 11.39 11.84
N ALA A 47 27.17 10.16 12.33
CA ALA A 47 26.64 9.05 11.54
C ALA A 47 25.19 9.34 11.11
N GLY A 48 24.91 9.25 9.81
CA GLY A 48 23.58 9.56 9.26
C GLY A 48 23.32 11.04 8.96
N ALA A 49 24.36 11.89 8.93
CA ALA A 49 24.22 13.28 8.47
C ALA A 49 23.77 13.33 7.00
N LEU A 50 22.69 14.07 6.74
CA LEU A 50 22.21 14.44 5.41
C LEU A 50 23.17 15.44 4.74
N PHE A 51 23.80 16.29 5.55
CA PHE A 51 24.82 17.25 5.12
C PHE A 51 25.71 17.59 6.30
N TRP A 52 26.99 17.89 6.02
CA TRP A 52 27.92 18.40 7.01
C TRP A 52 29.00 19.25 6.36
N ASP A 53 29.60 20.18 7.11
CA ASP A 53 30.76 20.97 6.71
C ASP A 53 31.60 21.40 7.93
N ASP A 54 32.90 21.05 7.93
CA ASP A 54 33.88 21.40 8.98
C ASP A 54 34.63 22.66 8.59
N PHE A 55 34.48 23.10 7.33
CA PHE A 55 35.13 24.28 6.78
C PHE A 55 36.66 24.20 6.70
N ASP A 56 37.30 23.16 7.23
CA ASP A 56 38.75 22.92 7.18
C ASP A 56 39.29 22.88 5.73
N ASN A 57 38.44 22.53 4.76
CA ASN A 57 38.77 22.48 3.34
C ASN A 57 38.07 23.59 2.52
N GLY A 58 37.69 24.69 3.16
CA GLY A 58 36.90 25.75 2.55
C GLY A 58 35.39 25.47 2.59
N LEU A 59 34.61 26.36 1.97
CA LEU A 59 33.15 26.26 1.97
C LEU A 59 32.67 25.25 0.90
N LYS A 60 31.86 24.27 1.28
CA LYS A 60 31.28 23.34 0.29
C LYS A 60 30.34 24.07 -0.70
N PRO A 61 30.19 23.59 -1.96
CA PRO A 61 29.42 24.30 -2.98
C PRO A 61 27.91 24.47 -2.70
N ALA A 62 27.35 23.71 -1.76
CA ALA A 62 25.92 23.72 -1.48
C ALA A 62 25.44 24.98 -0.74
N TRP A 63 26.33 25.72 -0.09
CA TRP A 63 25.96 26.85 0.76
C TRP A 63 25.37 28.03 -0.03
N GLN A 64 24.32 28.62 0.54
CA GLN A 64 23.64 29.82 0.08
C GLN A 64 23.46 30.76 1.28
N ASN A 65 23.31 32.06 1.03
CA ASN A 65 23.15 33.06 2.07
C ASN A 65 22.09 34.11 1.72
N SER A 66 21.60 34.77 2.77
CA SER A 66 20.74 35.96 2.68
C SER A 66 21.23 36.99 3.69
N GLY A 67 21.72 38.12 3.18
CA GLY A 67 22.36 39.14 4.01
C GLY A 67 23.69 38.70 4.62
N GLY A 68 24.32 39.62 5.33
CA GLY A 68 25.59 39.41 6.00
C GLY A 68 26.83 39.45 5.09
N ASN A 69 27.99 39.21 5.69
CA ASN A 69 29.26 38.99 4.99
C ASN A 69 29.86 37.68 5.49
N TRP A 70 29.77 36.63 4.67
CA TRP A 70 30.10 35.25 5.03
C TRP A 70 31.37 34.79 4.32
N ALA A 71 32.33 34.26 5.06
CA ALA A 71 33.57 33.74 4.50
C ALA A 71 34.15 32.62 5.37
N VAL A 72 34.87 31.68 4.76
CA VAL A 72 35.68 30.73 5.52
C VAL A 72 37.06 31.33 5.77
N ASN A 73 37.41 31.50 7.04
CA ASN A 73 38.69 32.01 7.50
C ASN A 73 39.33 30.96 8.43
N SER A 74 40.54 30.51 8.10
CA SER A 74 41.32 29.57 8.93
C SER A 74 40.54 28.30 9.34
N GLY A 75 39.78 27.71 8.41
CA GLY A 75 38.98 26.52 8.69
C GLY A 75 37.70 26.79 9.51
N ARG A 76 37.23 28.03 9.59
CA ARG A 76 36.02 28.41 10.32
C ARG A 76 35.11 29.25 9.45
N TYR A 77 33.80 29.07 9.55
CA TYR A 77 32.85 29.84 8.76
C TYR A 77 32.37 31.06 9.55
N GLU A 78 32.74 32.25 9.08
CA GLU A 78 32.56 33.51 9.78
C GLU A 78 31.50 34.38 9.12
N GLN A 79 30.63 34.98 9.93
CA GLN A 79 29.73 36.06 9.54
C GLN A 79 30.22 37.33 10.21
N SER A 80 30.68 38.32 9.44
CA SER A 80 31.33 39.55 9.98
C SER A 80 30.47 40.81 9.94
N ALA A 81 29.31 40.78 9.27
CA ALA A 81 28.44 41.94 9.16
C ALA A 81 27.53 42.04 10.38
N ASN A 82 27.75 43.06 11.20
CA ASN A 82 27.13 43.21 12.50
C ASN A 82 25.92 44.16 12.54
N LEU A 83 25.34 44.46 11.37
CA LEU A 83 24.12 45.26 11.22
C LEU A 83 23.04 44.39 10.56
N GLY A 84 21.89 44.26 11.22
CA GLY A 84 20.73 43.51 10.72
C GLY A 84 20.82 41.99 10.88
N GLU A 85 19.89 41.30 10.24
CA GLU A 85 19.81 39.82 10.22
C GLU A 85 20.63 39.25 9.05
N ALA A 86 21.27 38.12 9.27
CA ALA A 86 21.93 37.34 8.22
C ALA A 86 21.68 35.85 8.38
N TYR A 87 21.60 35.16 7.26
CA TYR A 87 21.29 33.73 7.18
C TYR A 87 22.26 33.03 6.23
N SER A 88 22.62 31.80 6.56
CA SER A 88 23.39 30.93 5.66
C SER A 88 22.96 29.48 5.84
N TRP A 89 22.73 28.75 4.75
CA TRP A 89 22.24 27.37 4.78
C TRP A 89 22.74 26.57 3.57
N PRO A 90 22.87 25.24 3.66
CA PRO A 90 23.09 24.42 2.48
C PRO A 90 21.79 24.28 1.67
N GLY A 91 21.83 24.62 0.39
CA GLY A 91 20.73 24.48 -0.54
C GLY A 91 20.41 23.02 -0.87
N GLY A 92 19.15 22.76 -1.21
CA GLY A 92 18.69 21.43 -1.65
C GLY A 92 18.44 20.42 -0.53
N ILE A 93 18.67 20.77 0.73
CA ILE A 93 18.36 19.92 1.89
C ILE A 93 17.15 20.49 2.63
N THR A 94 15.97 19.99 2.27
CA THR A 94 14.73 20.20 3.03
C THR A 94 14.51 18.99 3.93
N CYS A 95 14.03 19.18 5.15
CA CYS A 95 13.80 18.10 6.10
C CYS A 95 12.47 18.28 6.86
N THR A 96 11.83 17.16 7.23
CA THR A 96 10.56 17.11 7.98
C THR A 96 10.79 16.82 9.46
N ALA A 97 11.73 15.92 9.74
CA ALA A 97 12.22 15.62 11.09
C ALA A 97 13.74 15.78 11.06
N CYS A 98 14.26 16.79 11.73
CA CYS A 98 15.68 17.12 11.60
C CYS A 98 16.31 17.71 12.83
N ASP A 99 17.59 17.39 12.93
CA ASP A 99 18.56 17.89 13.88
C ASP A 99 19.53 18.76 13.09
N VAL A 100 19.73 19.99 13.53
CA VAL A 100 20.82 20.84 13.07
C VAL A 100 21.74 21.10 14.24
N GLU A 101 23.05 20.98 14.02
CA GLU A 101 24.05 21.27 15.03
C GLU A 101 25.25 21.99 14.43
N ALA A 102 25.87 22.83 15.25
CA ALA A 102 27.12 23.50 14.95
C ALA A 102 27.83 23.87 16.26
N THR A 103 29.15 24.00 16.20
CA THR A 103 29.89 24.76 17.19
C THR A 103 29.73 26.25 16.87
N ILE A 104 29.26 27.04 17.82
CA ILE A 104 29.01 28.48 17.66
C ILE A 104 29.85 29.29 18.66
N THR A 105 30.42 30.40 18.21
CA THR A 105 31.25 31.29 19.03
C THR A 105 30.90 32.75 18.76
N PHE A 106 30.84 33.56 19.82
CA PHE A 106 30.82 35.01 19.75
C PHE A 106 32.25 35.56 19.91
N PRO A 107 32.87 36.12 18.86
CA PRO A 107 34.15 36.81 19.02
C PRO A 107 34.00 38.07 19.88
N SER A 108 34.97 38.39 20.73
CA SER A 108 34.96 39.64 21.50
C SER A 108 35.08 40.90 20.65
N ALA A 109 35.67 40.78 19.44
CA ALA A 109 35.83 41.88 18.50
C ALA A 109 34.73 41.90 17.42
N GLY A 110 34.44 43.10 16.87
CA GLY A 110 33.58 43.26 15.70
C GLY A 110 32.08 43.15 15.95
N GLN A 111 31.64 43.21 17.21
CA GLN A 111 30.22 43.08 17.57
C GLN A 111 29.39 44.33 17.28
N GLY A 112 28.11 44.13 16.98
CA GLY A 112 27.13 45.20 16.76
C GLY A 112 26.59 45.78 18.07
N GLY A 113 25.85 46.88 17.97
CA GLY A 113 25.27 47.57 19.12
C GLY A 113 23.93 47.01 19.62
N GLY A 114 23.16 46.30 18.77
CA GLY A 114 21.80 45.86 19.07
C GLY A 114 21.70 44.42 19.57
N GLU A 115 20.87 43.60 18.92
CA GLU A 115 20.36 42.33 19.47
C GLU A 115 21.45 41.35 19.93
N ARG A 116 22.56 41.26 19.18
CA ARG A 116 23.71 40.36 19.39
C ARG A 116 23.28 38.92 19.69
N SER A 117 22.71 38.27 18.68
CA SER A 117 22.29 36.87 18.76
C SER A 117 22.85 36.04 17.62
N ILE A 118 23.29 34.80 17.93
CA ILE A 118 23.78 33.81 16.96
C ILE A 118 23.12 32.47 17.26
N GLY A 119 22.75 31.74 16.22
CA GLY A 119 22.05 30.47 16.41
C GLY A 119 21.80 29.70 15.12
N LEU A 120 20.83 28.80 15.22
CA LEU A 120 20.44 27.84 14.19
C LEU A 120 18.96 28.00 13.85
N VAL A 121 18.63 27.74 12.59
CA VAL A 121 17.24 27.72 12.10
C VAL A 121 16.84 26.33 11.65
N LEU A 122 15.56 26.00 11.85
CA LEU A 122 14.92 24.79 11.37
C LEU A 122 13.60 25.13 10.67
N ARG A 123 13.19 24.24 9.76
CA ARG A 123 11.95 24.35 8.99
C ARG A 123 11.79 25.74 8.34
N MET A 124 12.90 26.30 7.88
CA MET A 124 12.91 27.58 7.18
C MET A 124 12.38 27.37 5.77
N ILE A 125 11.22 27.98 5.47
CA ILE A 125 10.68 28.04 4.10
C ILE A 125 11.32 29.22 3.37
N ASP A 126 11.38 30.35 4.05
CA ASP A 126 12.06 31.58 3.66
C ASP A 126 12.45 32.35 4.94
N THR A 127 13.08 33.53 4.79
CA THR A 127 13.49 34.34 5.94
C THR A 127 12.31 34.92 6.74
N GLN A 128 11.07 34.80 6.24
CA GLN A 128 9.83 35.26 6.89
C GLN A 128 9.09 34.11 7.61
N ASN A 129 9.48 32.85 7.41
CA ASN A 129 8.81 31.65 7.90
C ASN A 129 9.83 30.60 8.36
N LEU A 130 10.14 30.56 9.67
CA LEU A 130 11.15 29.67 10.24
C LEU A 130 10.99 29.45 11.76
N TYR A 131 11.57 28.38 12.29
CA TYR A 131 11.91 28.29 13.71
C TYR A 131 13.37 28.70 13.92
N LEU A 132 13.63 29.38 15.04
CA LEU A 132 14.95 29.86 15.44
C LEU A 132 15.25 29.37 16.86
N ALA A 133 16.44 28.82 17.05
CA ALA A 133 17.06 28.67 18.35
C ALA A 133 18.36 29.48 18.39
N ASP A 134 18.56 30.33 19.38
CA ASP A 134 19.77 31.14 19.48
C ASP A 134 20.23 31.44 20.90
N LEU A 135 21.49 31.87 20.98
CA LEU A 135 22.09 32.47 22.16
C LEU A 135 22.11 33.98 21.98
N ARG A 136 21.62 34.71 22.98
CA ARG A 136 21.62 36.18 22.99
C ARG A 136 22.57 36.71 24.06
N MET A 137 23.56 37.48 23.60
CA MET A 137 24.62 38.03 24.44
C MET A 137 24.12 39.15 25.37
N VAL A 138 23.21 40.01 24.92
CA VAL A 138 22.83 41.21 25.69
C VAL A 138 22.00 40.88 26.92
N SER A 139 21.00 40.01 26.75
CA SER A 139 20.11 39.59 27.83
C SER A 139 20.56 38.32 28.55
N GLN A 140 21.62 37.65 28.05
CA GLN A 140 22.15 36.41 28.63
C GLN A 140 21.06 35.32 28.66
N GLU A 141 20.59 34.95 27.47
CA GLU A 141 19.47 34.03 27.28
C GLU A 141 19.77 33.01 26.19
N VAL A 142 19.19 31.81 26.35
CA VAL A 142 18.93 30.86 25.26
C VAL A 142 17.46 30.96 24.88
N ARG A 143 17.17 31.06 23.59
CA ARG A 143 15.82 31.37 23.11
C ARG A 143 15.37 30.41 22.02
N MET A 144 14.06 30.18 21.98
CA MET A 144 13.35 29.48 20.92
C MET A 144 12.21 30.38 20.42
N TRP A 145 12.19 30.64 19.13
CA TRP A 145 11.26 31.53 18.45
C TRP A 145 10.65 30.86 17.22
N ARG A 146 9.47 31.34 16.84
CA ARG A 146 8.92 31.16 15.49
C ARG A 146 8.79 32.49 14.78
N ARG A 147 8.95 32.44 13.46
CA ARG A 147 8.55 33.50 12.53
C ARG A 147 7.53 32.92 11.57
N VAL A 148 6.37 33.56 11.45
CA VAL A 148 5.32 33.17 10.48
C VAL A 148 4.76 34.43 9.84
N GLY A 149 4.77 34.48 8.50
CA GLY A 149 4.34 35.67 7.75
C GLY A 149 5.13 36.92 8.13
N GLY A 150 6.41 36.75 8.48
CA GLY A 150 7.31 37.82 8.89
C GLY A 150 7.21 38.26 10.35
N ASN A 151 6.22 37.77 11.10
CA ASN A 151 6.00 38.13 12.50
C ASN A 151 6.75 37.18 13.43
N TRP A 152 7.59 37.74 14.30
CA TRP A 152 8.30 37.00 15.34
C TRP A 152 7.41 36.76 16.57
N SER A 153 7.46 35.55 17.12
CA SER A 153 6.81 35.20 18.37
C SER A 153 7.70 34.28 19.21
N PRO A 154 7.91 34.55 20.50
CA PRO A 154 8.69 33.66 21.35
C PRO A 154 7.90 32.38 21.62
N ILE A 155 8.57 31.23 21.57
CA ILE A 155 8.01 29.95 22.02
C ILE A 155 8.46 29.71 23.46
N LEU A 156 9.76 29.82 23.72
CA LEU A 156 10.34 29.62 25.04
C LEU A 156 11.67 30.36 25.17
N ILE A 157 11.91 30.98 26.32
CA ILE A 157 13.14 31.71 26.64
C ILE A 157 13.58 31.31 28.04
N GLN A 158 14.88 31.05 28.22
CA GLN A 158 15.47 30.79 29.53
C GLN A 158 16.78 31.56 29.73
N PRO A 159 17.13 31.92 30.98
CA PRO A 159 18.44 32.49 31.29
C PRO A 159 19.57 31.52 30.91
N PHE A 160 20.61 32.04 30.26
CA PHE A 160 21.82 31.28 29.91
C PHE A 160 23.02 32.23 29.80
N THR A 161 24.10 31.96 30.55
CA THR A 161 25.30 32.81 30.52
C THR A 161 26.12 32.54 29.26
N VAL A 162 26.19 33.54 28.39
CA VAL A 162 26.99 33.56 27.15
C VAL A 162 28.26 34.39 27.38
N ALA A 163 29.42 33.79 27.08
CA ALA A 163 30.72 34.45 27.15
C ALA A 163 31.29 34.68 25.74
N TYR A 164 32.04 35.77 25.59
CA TYR A 164 32.86 35.98 24.40
C TYR A 164 33.98 34.95 24.31
N ASP A 165 34.43 34.70 23.08
CA ASP A 165 35.54 33.82 22.74
C ASP A 165 35.39 32.39 23.30
N THR A 166 34.15 32.01 23.61
CA THR A 166 33.79 30.69 24.12
C THR A 166 32.95 29.97 23.07
N SER A 167 33.36 28.75 22.72
CA SER A 167 32.64 27.88 21.80
C SER A 167 31.59 27.05 22.52
N TYR A 168 30.40 26.98 21.93
CA TYR A 168 29.29 26.17 22.42
C TYR A 168 28.87 25.17 21.35
N ASN A 169 28.75 23.89 21.70
CA ASN A 169 28.11 22.90 20.83
C ASN A 169 26.60 23.10 20.92
N PHE A 170 26.02 23.71 19.89
CA PHE A 170 24.62 24.12 19.86
C PHE A 170 23.87 23.20 18.91
N LYS A 171 22.79 22.60 19.39
CA LYS A 171 21.95 21.69 18.61
C LYS A 171 20.48 22.08 18.76
N PHE A 172 19.78 22.14 17.63
CA PHE A 172 18.35 22.39 17.56
C PHE A 172 17.68 21.22 16.83
N THR A 173 16.60 20.67 17.39
CA THR A 173 15.88 19.53 16.81
C THR A 173 14.40 19.86 16.62
N ALA A 174 13.81 19.32 15.56
CA ALA A 174 12.39 19.37 15.28
C ALA A 174 11.89 18.00 14.80
N HIS A 175 11.12 17.31 15.65
CA HIS A 175 10.53 15.99 15.36
C HIS A 175 9.04 16.03 15.60
N GLY A 176 8.23 15.87 14.54
CA GLY A 176 6.78 16.11 14.64
C GLY A 176 6.49 17.55 15.06
N SER A 177 5.72 17.77 16.12
CA SER A 177 5.53 19.10 16.72
C SER A 177 6.54 19.44 17.82
N THR A 178 7.43 18.52 18.19
CA THR A 178 8.36 18.70 19.31
C THR A 178 9.61 19.44 18.84
N LEU A 179 9.97 20.50 19.55
CA LEU A 179 11.16 21.32 19.33
C LEU A 179 12.06 21.25 20.57
N GLN A 180 13.36 20.98 20.41
CA GLN A 180 14.30 20.91 21.53
C GLN A 180 15.62 21.61 21.21
N VAL A 181 16.17 22.34 22.17
CA VAL A 181 17.49 23.00 22.07
C VAL A 181 18.44 22.39 23.08
N TYR A 182 19.66 22.11 22.63
CA TYR A 182 20.74 21.56 23.43
C TYR A 182 21.96 22.48 23.36
N VAL A 183 22.61 22.67 24.50
CA VAL A 183 23.89 23.38 24.60
C VAL A 183 24.88 22.47 25.32
N ASN A 184 26.02 22.21 24.68
CA ASN A 184 27.06 21.30 25.18
C ASN A 184 26.50 19.90 25.55
N GLY A 185 25.54 19.42 24.74
CA GLY A 185 24.89 18.12 24.91
C GLY A 185 23.74 18.08 25.93
N ALA A 186 23.55 19.12 26.76
CA ALA A 186 22.44 19.19 27.71
C ALA A 186 21.20 19.84 27.07
N ARG A 187 20.02 19.22 27.20
CA ARG A 187 18.75 19.82 26.74
C ARG A 187 18.40 20.99 27.64
N VAL A 188 18.37 22.20 27.07
CA VAL A 188 18.06 23.43 27.81
C VAL A 188 16.65 23.93 27.52
N LEU A 189 16.13 23.76 26.30
CA LEU A 189 14.75 24.12 25.95
C LEU A 189 14.01 22.92 25.35
N GLU A 190 12.70 22.83 25.62
CA GLU A 190 11.78 21.89 25.00
C GLU A 190 10.38 22.51 24.93
N ALA A 191 9.74 22.43 23.76
CA ALA A 191 8.41 22.96 23.52
C ALA A 191 7.69 22.20 22.41
N THR A 192 6.39 22.46 22.23
CA THR A 192 5.60 21.96 21.11
C THR A 192 5.07 23.10 20.24
N ASP A 193 5.25 23.00 18.93
CA ASP A 193 4.71 23.94 17.95
C ASP A 193 4.51 23.24 16.59
N SER A 194 3.35 23.46 15.97
CA SER A 194 2.95 22.84 14.69
C SER A 194 2.80 23.85 13.54
N SER A 195 3.22 25.10 13.73
CA SER A 195 3.06 26.18 12.73
C SER A 195 3.85 25.92 11.45
N LEU A 196 5.01 25.28 11.58
CA LEU A 196 5.88 24.89 10.46
C LEU A 196 6.21 23.41 10.58
N THR A 197 6.05 22.66 9.49
CA THR A 197 6.18 21.18 9.48
C THR A 197 7.38 20.66 8.72
N GLN A 198 7.94 21.46 7.80
CA GLN A 198 9.12 21.13 7.01
C GLN A 198 9.84 22.40 6.54
N GLY A 199 11.10 22.26 6.14
CA GLY A 199 11.86 23.34 5.52
C GLY A 199 13.36 23.10 5.60
N LEU A 200 14.12 24.14 5.31
CA LEU A 200 15.58 24.15 5.34
C LEU A 200 16.10 24.29 6.78
N ALA A 201 17.35 23.91 6.98
CA ALA A 201 18.09 24.09 8.22
C ALA A 201 19.36 24.90 7.96
N GLY A 202 19.80 25.72 8.91
CA GLY A 202 20.95 26.60 8.69
C GLY A 202 21.36 27.45 9.88
N LEU A 203 22.16 28.47 9.60
CA LEU A 203 22.75 29.41 10.53
C LEU A 203 22.02 30.76 10.45
N ARG A 204 21.92 31.44 11.59
CA ARG A 204 21.37 32.81 11.68
C ARG A 204 22.16 33.67 12.65
N THR A 205 22.42 34.90 12.25
CA THR A 205 22.88 35.98 13.13
C THR A 205 21.92 37.17 13.10
N SER A 206 21.91 37.96 14.17
CA SER A 206 21.29 39.29 14.19
C SER A 206 22.16 40.23 14.99
N GLU A 207 22.62 41.28 14.31
CA GLU A 207 23.49 42.33 14.83
C GLU A 207 24.73 41.79 15.57
N ALA A 208 25.28 40.68 15.09
CA ALA A 208 26.37 39.94 15.72
C ALA A 208 27.43 39.53 14.70
N HIS A 209 28.71 39.61 15.10
CA HIS A 209 29.79 38.87 14.46
C HIS A 209 29.80 37.46 15.05
N ALA A 210 29.87 36.43 14.21
CA ALA A 210 29.76 35.04 14.62
C ALA A 210 30.80 34.16 13.91
N VAL A 211 31.28 33.15 14.63
CA VAL A 211 32.14 32.09 14.08
C VAL A 211 31.42 30.76 14.27
N TYR A 212 31.34 29.98 13.19
CA TYR A 212 30.72 28.67 13.14
C TYR A 212 31.75 27.61 12.73
N ASP A 213 31.59 26.43 13.29
CA ASP A 213 32.40 25.25 12.99
C ASP A 213 31.56 23.97 13.12
N ASN A 214 32.02 22.87 12.54
CA ASN A 214 31.42 21.53 12.67
C ASN A 214 29.90 21.51 12.40
N PHE A 215 29.44 22.13 11.31
CA PHE A 215 28.02 22.19 10.97
C PHE A 215 27.53 20.85 10.44
N ALA A 216 26.41 20.34 10.96
CA ALA A 216 25.77 19.13 10.46
C ALA A 216 24.24 19.22 10.49
N ILE A 217 23.62 18.56 9.52
CA ILE A 217 22.18 18.31 9.46
C ILE A 217 22.00 16.79 9.45
N ALA A 218 21.25 16.26 10.40
CA ALA A 218 20.81 14.86 10.43
C ALA A 218 19.28 14.81 10.45
N GLY A 219 18.68 13.72 9.96
CA GLY A 219 17.24 13.57 9.97
C GLY A 219 16.69 12.77 8.80
N SER A 220 15.38 12.86 8.59
CA SER A 220 14.70 12.33 7.41
C SER A 220 14.38 13.46 6.41
N LEU A 221 14.72 13.21 5.15
CA LEU A 221 14.22 14.03 4.04
C LEU A 221 12.69 13.93 4.01
N PRO A 222 11.96 14.97 3.55
CA PRO A 222 10.55 14.81 3.22
C PRO A 222 10.41 13.61 2.28
N PRO A 223 9.30 12.85 2.37
CA PRO A 223 9.02 11.89 1.32
C PRO A 223 9.09 12.64 0.00
N THR A 224 9.95 12.19 -0.94
CA THR A 224 9.98 12.74 -2.29
C THR A 224 8.53 12.79 -2.74
N PRO A 225 7.97 13.96 -3.13
CA PRO A 225 6.61 14.00 -3.62
C PRO A 225 6.55 13.02 -4.78
N VAL A 226 5.89 11.91 -4.53
CA VAL A 226 5.62 10.92 -5.56
C VAL A 226 4.74 11.67 -6.53
N PRO A 227 5.16 11.90 -7.79
CA PRO A 227 4.30 12.56 -8.74
C PRO A 227 2.97 11.81 -8.73
N THR A 228 1.87 12.53 -8.49
CA THR A 228 0.55 11.92 -8.45
C THR A 228 0.39 11.09 -9.72
N PRO A 229 0.18 9.78 -9.61
CA PRO A 229 0.05 8.91 -10.77
C PRO A 229 -1.04 9.48 -11.67
N THR A 230 -0.72 9.77 -12.92
CA THR A 230 -1.69 10.33 -13.87
C THR A 230 -1.78 9.43 -15.09
N ALA A 231 -3.02 9.13 -15.51
CA ALA A 231 -3.29 8.41 -16.74
C ALA A 231 -2.62 9.11 -17.93
N ARG A 232 -1.96 8.35 -18.79
CA ARG A 232 -1.34 8.85 -20.01
C ARG A 232 -2.22 8.56 -21.23
N PRO A 233 -2.20 9.40 -22.29
CA PRO A 233 -3.05 9.20 -23.47
C PRO A 233 -2.81 7.89 -24.22
N ASP A 234 -1.63 7.28 -24.08
CA ASP A 234 -1.23 6.02 -24.71
C ASP A 234 -1.63 4.78 -23.90
N GLN A 235 -2.18 4.96 -22.69
CA GLN A 235 -2.64 3.87 -21.84
C GLN A 235 -4.07 3.44 -22.22
N ILE A 236 -4.26 2.14 -22.40
CA ILE A 236 -5.58 1.51 -22.55
C ILE A 236 -6.24 1.24 -21.19
N PHE A 237 -5.46 1.28 -20.11
CA PHE A 237 -5.94 1.15 -18.74
C PHE A 237 -5.02 1.87 -17.76
N PHE A 238 -5.63 2.50 -16.75
CA PHE A 238 -4.93 3.13 -15.65
C PHE A 238 -5.76 3.04 -14.37
N ASP A 239 -5.12 2.70 -13.26
CA ASP A 239 -5.70 2.70 -11.92
C ASP A 239 -4.66 3.25 -10.94
N ASP A 240 -5.01 4.29 -10.19
CA ASP A 240 -4.18 4.88 -9.13
C ASP A 240 -4.59 4.38 -7.74
N PHE A 241 -5.53 3.43 -7.67
CA PHE A 241 -6.06 2.83 -6.44
C PHE A 241 -6.59 3.83 -5.41
N SER A 242 -6.92 5.05 -5.84
CA SER A 242 -7.42 6.13 -4.95
C SER A 242 -8.82 5.87 -4.39
N ALA A 243 -9.55 4.89 -4.94
CA ALA A 243 -10.91 4.57 -4.53
C ALA A 243 -11.03 3.80 -3.20
N ASP A 244 -9.92 3.49 -2.53
CA ASP A 244 -9.83 2.72 -1.26
C ASP A 244 -10.56 1.35 -1.26
N GLU A 245 -11.02 0.89 -2.42
CA GLU A 245 -11.59 -0.43 -2.68
C GLU A 245 -11.09 -0.92 -4.04
N LEU A 246 -10.83 -2.22 -4.16
CA LEU A 246 -10.44 -2.81 -5.43
C LEU A 246 -11.65 -2.89 -6.36
N ALA A 247 -11.63 -2.14 -7.46
CA ALA A 247 -12.76 -2.09 -8.37
C ALA A 247 -13.11 -3.50 -8.90
N SER A 248 -14.41 -3.78 -9.08
CA SER A 248 -14.87 -5.10 -9.50
C SER A 248 -14.30 -5.55 -10.85
N ILE A 249 -13.74 -4.65 -11.64
CA ILE A 249 -13.06 -4.99 -12.90
C ILE A 249 -11.81 -5.83 -12.69
N TRP A 250 -11.22 -5.88 -11.50
CA TRP A 250 -10.04 -6.69 -11.22
C TRP A 250 -10.39 -8.17 -11.04
N GLU A 251 -9.56 -9.03 -11.60
CA GLU A 251 -9.48 -10.45 -11.31
C GLU A 251 -8.22 -10.71 -10.50
N THR A 252 -8.32 -11.56 -9.48
CA THR A 252 -7.26 -11.76 -8.49
C THR A 252 -7.06 -13.24 -8.18
N VAL A 253 -5.81 -13.68 -8.19
CA VAL A 253 -5.36 -14.95 -7.60
C VAL A 253 -4.60 -14.61 -6.33
N GLY A 254 -5.09 -15.07 -5.17
CA GLY A 254 -4.54 -14.75 -3.85
C GLY A 254 -5.30 -13.65 -3.11
N GLN A 255 -4.68 -13.06 -2.08
CA GLN A 255 -5.29 -12.00 -1.28
C GLN A 255 -4.76 -10.63 -1.69
N TRP A 256 -5.64 -9.85 -2.29
CA TRP A 256 -5.40 -8.48 -2.73
C TRP A 256 -6.45 -7.54 -2.14
N SER A 257 -6.03 -6.35 -1.74
CA SER A 257 -6.91 -5.29 -1.23
C SER A 257 -6.35 -3.93 -1.59
N VAL A 258 -7.18 -2.89 -1.61
CA VAL A 258 -6.67 -1.51 -1.67
C VAL A 258 -6.58 -0.98 -0.24
N GLN A 259 -5.43 -0.38 0.11
CA GLN A 259 -5.22 0.26 1.42
C GLN A 259 -4.39 1.51 1.24
N ASN A 260 -4.92 2.65 1.68
CA ASN A 260 -4.25 3.96 1.64
C ASN A 260 -3.76 4.31 0.22
N GLY A 261 -4.63 4.18 -0.78
CA GLY A 261 -4.28 4.52 -2.17
C GLY A 261 -3.31 3.56 -2.86
N ALA A 262 -3.15 2.33 -2.37
CA ALA A 262 -2.26 1.34 -3.00
C ALA A 262 -2.91 -0.04 -3.02
N LEU A 263 -2.65 -0.81 -4.07
CA LEU A 263 -2.97 -2.22 -4.14
C LEU A 263 -1.97 -3.01 -3.28
N VAL A 264 -2.48 -3.81 -2.35
CA VAL A 264 -1.72 -4.53 -1.33
C VAL A 264 -1.99 -6.02 -1.46
N GLN A 265 -0.91 -6.78 -1.55
CA GLN A 265 -0.92 -8.23 -1.39
C GLN A 265 -0.54 -8.58 0.05
N THR A 266 -1.28 -9.51 0.68
CA THR A 266 -1.00 -9.97 2.06
C THR A 266 -0.85 -11.47 2.25
N LEU A 267 -0.96 -12.27 1.17
CA LEU A 267 -0.95 -13.72 1.28
C LEU A 267 0.48 -14.26 1.45
N LEU A 268 0.74 -14.92 2.58
CA LEU A 268 2.01 -15.62 2.89
C LEU A 268 1.82 -17.14 2.83
N GLY A 269 2.92 -17.88 2.65
CA GLY A 269 2.92 -19.35 2.78
C GLY A 269 3.52 -20.10 1.60
N GLY A 270 4.52 -19.54 0.91
CA GLY A 270 5.23 -20.25 -0.17
C GLY A 270 4.48 -20.31 -1.50
N TYR A 271 3.49 -19.43 -1.72
CA TYR A 271 2.76 -19.33 -2.98
C TYR A 271 3.56 -18.52 -4.01
N THR A 272 3.78 -19.07 -5.21
CA THR A 272 4.55 -18.40 -6.28
C THR A 272 3.68 -17.67 -7.31
N ASP A 273 2.36 -17.94 -7.31
CA ASP A 273 1.45 -17.56 -8.39
C ASP A 273 0.35 -16.60 -7.88
N ILE A 274 0.74 -15.50 -7.25
CA ILE A 274 -0.21 -14.49 -6.74
C ILE A 274 -0.31 -13.34 -7.72
N LEU A 275 -1.47 -13.17 -8.34
CA LEU A 275 -1.64 -12.35 -9.53
C LEU A 275 -2.86 -11.43 -9.39
N ALA A 276 -2.84 -10.27 -10.04
CA ALA A 276 -4.05 -9.49 -10.26
C ALA A 276 -3.99 -8.80 -11.63
N TRP A 277 -5.14 -8.65 -12.31
CA TRP A 277 -5.24 -7.91 -13.57
C TRP A 277 -6.66 -7.37 -13.79
N PRO A 278 -6.83 -6.25 -14.51
CA PRO A 278 -8.14 -5.78 -14.95
C PRO A 278 -8.72 -6.70 -16.03
N ARG A 279 -9.91 -7.24 -15.75
CA ARG A 279 -10.75 -7.98 -16.69
C ARG A 279 -11.04 -7.12 -17.91
N THR A 280 -11.14 -7.75 -19.07
CA THR A 280 -11.50 -7.13 -20.36
C THR A 280 -10.47 -6.15 -20.96
N VAL A 281 -9.34 -5.92 -20.28
CA VAL A 281 -8.24 -5.12 -20.83
C VAL A 281 -7.21 -6.06 -21.45
N TYR A 282 -7.23 -6.13 -22.79
CA TYR A 282 -6.33 -6.98 -23.55
C TYR A 282 -5.31 -6.16 -24.34
N CYS A 283 -4.10 -6.66 -24.42
CA CYS A 283 -3.03 -6.12 -25.26
C CYS A 283 -2.35 -7.25 -26.06
N ALA A 284 -2.08 -6.98 -27.34
CA ALA A 284 -1.17 -7.80 -28.15
C ALA A 284 0.26 -7.36 -27.88
N ASP A 285 0.59 -6.10 -28.11
CA ASP A 285 1.81 -5.52 -27.56
C ASP A 285 1.48 -4.89 -26.21
N CYS A 286 2.08 -5.38 -25.14
CA CYS A 286 1.80 -4.93 -23.77
C CYS A 286 2.99 -4.14 -23.23
N VAL A 287 2.74 -2.92 -22.77
CA VAL A 287 3.67 -2.14 -21.94
C VAL A 287 2.99 -1.91 -20.60
N VAL A 288 3.41 -2.68 -19.61
CA VAL A 288 2.86 -2.65 -18.25
C VAL A 288 3.79 -1.83 -17.39
N THR A 289 3.25 -0.87 -16.66
CA THR A 289 4.02 0.05 -15.82
C THR A 289 3.36 0.17 -14.46
N THR A 290 4.17 0.17 -13.41
CA THR A 290 3.70 0.33 -12.03
C THR A 290 4.84 0.85 -11.18
N ARG A 291 4.50 1.39 -10.02
CA ARG A 291 5.44 1.59 -8.93
C ARG A 291 5.16 0.59 -7.83
N ALA A 292 6.15 -0.21 -7.46
CA ALA A 292 5.98 -1.33 -6.53
C ALA A 292 7.07 -1.39 -5.46
N ARG A 293 6.76 -1.94 -4.30
CA ARG A 293 7.73 -2.30 -3.26
C ARG A 293 7.39 -3.63 -2.61
N VAL A 294 8.43 -4.37 -2.22
CA VAL A 294 8.30 -5.55 -1.36
C VAL A 294 8.52 -5.16 0.10
N GLU A 295 7.70 -5.69 1.00
CA GLU A 295 7.71 -5.38 2.44
C GLU A 295 8.16 -6.59 3.30
N GLY A 296 8.05 -7.82 2.77
CA GLY A 296 8.42 -9.05 3.48
C GLY A 296 8.17 -10.33 2.67
N GLY A 297 8.25 -11.49 3.33
CA GLY A 297 8.16 -12.85 2.73
C GLY A 297 9.52 -13.56 2.65
N ASP A 298 9.54 -14.86 2.35
CA ASP A 298 10.80 -15.62 2.17
C ASP A 298 11.29 -15.51 0.72
N GLY A 299 10.37 -15.64 -0.24
CA GLY A 299 10.64 -15.43 -1.66
C GLY A 299 10.95 -13.96 -1.99
N ARG A 300 10.18 -13.02 -1.43
CA ARG A 300 10.29 -11.57 -1.64
C ARG A 300 10.28 -11.21 -3.13
N GLU A 301 9.40 -11.87 -3.87
CA GLU A 301 9.26 -11.69 -5.30
C GLU A 301 8.09 -10.75 -5.61
N PHE A 302 8.34 -9.70 -6.40
CA PHE A 302 7.31 -8.77 -6.85
C PHE A 302 7.59 -8.34 -8.29
N GLY A 303 6.55 -8.11 -9.09
CA GLY A 303 6.73 -7.80 -10.51
C GLY A 303 5.42 -7.62 -11.28
N LEU A 304 5.49 -7.92 -12.58
CA LEU A 304 4.45 -7.71 -13.56
C LEU A 304 4.24 -8.97 -14.41
N VAL A 305 3.00 -9.20 -14.84
CA VAL A 305 2.65 -10.16 -15.89
C VAL A 305 2.14 -9.42 -17.13
N ALA A 306 2.36 -10.04 -18.28
CA ALA A 306 1.86 -9.57 -19.57
C ALA A 306 1.39 -10.75 -20.42
N ARG A 307 0.44 -10.49 -21.32
CA ARG A 307 -0.17 -11.49 -22.19
C ARG A 307 -0.71 -12.71 -21.44
N ALA A 308 -1.28 -12.47 -20.26
CA ALA A 308 -1.95 -13.50 -19.48
C ALA A 308 -3.26 -13.90 -20.17
N GLN A 309 -3.36 -15.15 -20.60
CA GLN A 309 -4.60 -15.72 -21.14
C GLN A 309 -5.46 -16.26 -19.99
N ASP A 310 -4.80 -16.83 -19.00
CA ASP A 310 -5.32 -17.32 -17.74
C ASP A 310 -4.15 -17.43 -16.72
N ASN A 311 -4.38 -18.07 -15.57
CA ASN A 311 -3.32 -18.33 -14.60
C ASN A 311 -2.26 -19.33 -15.12
N GLY A 312 -2.60 -20.21 -16.07
CA GLY A 312 -1.71 -21.24 -16.62
C GLY A 312 -0.79 -20.76 -17.75
N SER A 313 -1.14 -19.67 -18.44
CA SER A 313 -0.45 -19.20 -19.65
C SER A 313 -0.22 -17.68 -19.63
N LEU A 314 1.03 -17.26 -19.36
CA LEU A 314 1.43 -15.86 -19.22
C LEU A 314 2.95 -15.64 -19.40
N TYR A 315 3.36 -14.39 -19.64
CA TYR A 315 4.74 -13.95 -19.40
C TYR A 315 4.84 -13.21 -18.07
N MET A 316 5.96 -13.38 -17.38
CA MET A 316 6.26 -12.74 -16.11
C MET A 316 7.61 -12.02 -16.18
N PHE A 317 7.66 -10.79 -15.69
CA PHE A 317 8.89 -10.10 -15.33
C PHE A 317 8.87 -9.79 -13.83
N ASP A 318 9.96 -10.09 -13.14
CA ASP A 318 10.03 -9.80 -11.73
C ASP A 318 11.43 -9.62 -11.12
N LEU A 319 11.42 -9.11 -9.89
CA LEU A 319 12.58 -9.05 -9.01
C LEU A 319 12.39 -10.05 -7.86
N ARG A 320 13.41 -10.87 -7.61
CA ARG A 320 13.49 -11.79 -6.47
C ARG A 320 14.63 -11.35 -5.57
N GLN A 321 14.26 -10.73 -4.44
CA GLN A 321 15.26 -10.20 -3.50
C GLN A 321 16.10 -11.29 -2.85
N SER A 322 15.49 -12.43 -2.52
CA SER A 322 16.15 -13.55 -1.81
C SER A 322 17.33 -14.16 -2.57
N ALA A 323 17.32 -14.08 -3.90
CA ALA A 323 18.36 -14.62 -4.79
C ALA A 323 19.15 -13.55 -5.54
N SER A 324 18.83 -12.25 -5.37
CA SER A 324 19.37 -11.15 -6.17
C SER A 324 19.19 -11.35 -7.68
N GLU A 325 17.95 -11.60 -8.11
CA GLU A 325 17.61 -11.88 -9.49
C GLU A 325 16.59 -10.89 -10.06
N ALA A 326 16.79 -10.47 -11.31
CA ALA A 326 15.72 -9.99 -12.20
C ALA A 326 15.44 -11.09 -13.23
N ARG A 327 14.18 -11.48 -13.41
CA ARG A 327 13.81 -12.67 -14.17
C ARG A 327 12.73 -12.38 -15.19
N ILE A 328 12.82 -13.06 -16.33
CA ILE A 328 11.72 -13.22 -17.28
C ILE A 328 11.41 -14.71 -17.39
N TRP A 329 10.15 -15.05 -17.14
CA TRP A 329 9.62 -16.40 -17.26
C TRP A 329 8.45 -16.44 -18.24
N ARG A 330 8.27 -17.63 -18.80
CA ARG A 330 7.06 -18.01 -19.51
C ARG A 330 6.36 -19.10 -18.71
N ARG A 331 5.04 -18.99 -18.62
CA ARG A 331 4.16 -20.08 -18.23
C ARG A 331 3.32 -20.50 -19.43
N LEU A 332 3.24 -21.79 -19.71
CA LEU A 332 2.33 -22.36 -20.70
C LEU A 332 1.68 -23.61 -20.12
N ASP A 333 0.35 -23.67 -20.15
CA ASP A 333 -0.44 -24.81 -19.66
C ASP A 333 -0.03 -25.23 -18.23
N GLY A 334 0.28 -24.24 -17.38
CA GLY A 334 0.70 -24.43 -16.00
C GLY A 334 2.21 -24.64 -15.80
N ILE A 335 2.98 -24.87 -16.87
CA ILE A 335 4.41 -25.19 -16.82
C ILE A 335 5.27 -23.93 -16.92
N TRP A 336 6.12 -23.72 -15.91
CA TRP A 336 7.06 -22.61 -15.86
C TRP A 336 8.38 -22.92 -16.59
N GLN A 337 8.85 -21.97 -17.40
CA GLN A 337 10.16 -22.01 -18.06
C GLN A 337 10.88 -20.67 -17.93
N PRO A 338 12.14 -20.65 -17.43
CA PRO A 338 12.93 -19.43 -17.39
C PRO A 338 13.36 -19.07 -18.81
N LEU A 339 13.16 -17.81 -19.20
CA LEU A 339 13.64 -17.27 -20.47
C LEU A 339 14.93 -16.47 -20.29
N SER A 340 15.04 -15.74 -19.18
CA SER A 340 16.23 -14.96 -18.84
C SER A 340 16.28 -14.70 -17.34
N ILE A 341 17.45 -14.83 -16.73
CA ILE A 341 17.71 -14.53 -15.32
C ILE A 341 19.04 -13.79 -15.26
N VAL A 342 19.06 -12.62 -14.63
CA VAL A 342 20.26 -11.79 -14.46
C VAL A 342 20.38 -11.34 -13.02
N THR A 343 21.61 -11.06 -12.57
CA THR A 343 21.83 -10.54 -11.22
C THR A 343 21.27 -9.13 -11.08
N TYR A 344 20.37 -8.94 -10.12
CA TYR A 344 19.84 -7.65 -9.73
C TYR A 344 19.45 -7.68 -8.25
N THR A 345 20.02 -6.79 -7.43
CA THR A 345 19.71 -6.73 -6.00
C THR A 345 18.66 -5.65 -5.74
N SER A 346 17.46 -6.06 -5.35
CA SER A 346 16.43 -5.16 -4.83
C SER A 346 16.50 -5.04 -3.29
N GLU A 347 15.95 -3.96 -2.75
CA GLU A 347 15.89 -3.63 -1.34
C GLU A 347 14.46 -3.77 -0.84
N VAL A 348 14.30 -4.26 0.39
CA VAL A 348 13.00 -4.31 1.06
C VAL A 348 12.60 -2.87 1.46
N ASN A 349 11.31 -2.56 1.35
CA ASN A 349 10.70 -1.25 1.64
C ASN A 349 11.16 -0.09 0.73
N ARG A 350 11.93 -0.35 -0.34
CA ARG A 350 12.22 0.63 -1.38
C ARG A 350 11.18 0.55 -2.49
N TRP A 351 10.68 1.71 -2.92
CA TRP A 351 9.83 1.81 -4.11
C TRP A 351 10.66 1.74 -5.39
N TYR A 352 10.17 0.97 -6.36
CA TYR A 352 10.75 0.78 -7.68
C TYR A 352 9.74 1.15 -8.76
N GLU A 353 10.18 1.85 -9.80
CA GLU A 353 9.43 2.00 -11.05
C GLU A 353 9.68 0.76 -11.92
N LEU A 354 8.68 -0.10 -12.06
CA LEU A 354 8.76 -1.31 -12.87
C LEU A 354 8.06 -1.08 -14.20
N ARG A 355 8.70 -1.54 -15.28
CA ARG A 355 8.10 -1.58 -16.60
C ARG A 355 8.39 -2.90 -17.29
N PHE A 356 7.34 -3.58 -17.75
CA PHE A 356 7.45 -4.79 -18.55
C PHE A 356 6.89 -4.58 -19.96
N GLU A 357 7.75 -4.71 -20.96
CA GLU A 357 7.38 -4.64 -22.37
C GLU A 357 7.34 -6.06 -22.97
N ALA A 358 6.18 -6.46 -23.49
CA ALA A 358 6.00 -7.64 -24.33
C ALA A 358 5.51 -7.16 -25.70
N VAL A 359 6.45 -6.87 -26.60
CA VAL A 359 6.20 -6.24 -27.91
C VAL A 359 6.75 -7.12 -29.02
N GLY A 360 5.90 -7.52 -29.97
CA GLY A 360 6.23 -8.55 -30.95
C GLY A 360 6.64 -9.85 -30.24
N ASN A 361 7.86 -10.33 -30.50
CA ASN A 361 8.47 -11.47 -29.82
C ASN A 361 9.50 -11.08 -28.75
N THR A 362 9.63 -9.78 -28.43
CA THR A 362 10.66 -9.26 -27.53
C THR A 362 10.06 -8.94 -26.17
N LEU A 363 10.70 -9.43 -25.12
CA LEU A 363 10.35 -9.21 -23.73
C LEU A 363 11.44 -8.37 -23.05
N ARG A 364 11.08 -7.27 -22.39
CA ARG A 364 12.03 -6.38 -21.69
C ARG A 364 11.49 -5.93 -20.34
N GLY A 365 12.21 -6.24 -19.27
CA GLY A 365 11.97 -5.75 -17.92
C GLY A 365 12.88 -4.58 -17.59
N TYR A 366 12.31 -3.46 -17.19
CA TYR A 366 13.02 -2.26 -16.75
C TYR A 366 12.75 -2.00 -15.27
N VAL A 367 13.79 -1.49 -14.61
CA VAL A 367 13.71 -1.03 -13.22
C VAL A 367 14.28 0.39 -13.16
N ASP A 368 13.52 1.32 -12.59
CA ASP A 368 13.89 2.73 -12.45
C ASP A 368 14.35 3.34 -13.79
N GLY A 369 13.63 3.01 -14.87
CA GLY A 369 13.90 3.48 -16.24
C GLY A 369 15.06 2.78 -16.95
N THR A 370 15.84 1.94 -16.27
CA THR A 370 16.99 1.22 -16.85
C THR A 370 16.58 -0.20 -17.26
N LEU A 371 17.01 -0.66 -18.45
CA LEU A 371 16.77 -2.04 -18.89
C LEU A 371 17.51 -3.00 -17.94
N ALA A 372 16.76 -3.81 -17.20
CA ALA A 372 17.33 -4.77 -16.26
C ALA A 372 17.53 -6.13 -16.92
N VAL A 373 16.52 -6.63 -17.65
CA VAL A 373 16.52 -7.98 -18.23
C VAL A 373 15.77 -8.01 -19.56
N SER A 374 16.18 -8.88 -20.48
CA SER A 374 15.48 -9.09 -21.76
C SER A 374 15.49 -10.54 -22.20
N ALA A 375 14.49 -10.92 -22.99
CA ALA A 375 14.36 -12.23 -23.62
C ALA A 375 13.63 -12.12 -24.97
N GLN A 376 13.61 -13.21 -25.74
CA GLN A 376 12.76 -13.37 -26.93
C GLN A 376 11.89 -14.62 -26.79
N ASP A 377 10.60 -14.49 -27.08
CA ASP A 377 9.64 -15.59 -27.08
C ASP A 377 8.41 -15.22 -27.92
N SER A 378 7.77 -16.21 -28.56
CA SER A 378 6.61 -15.99 -29.44
C SER A 378 5.39 -16.85 -29.10
N SER A 379 5.43 -17.55 -27.96
CA SER A 379 4.38 -18.50 -27.57
C SER A 379 3.06 -17.84 -27.21
N LEU A 380 3.09 -16.61 -26.69
CA LEU A 380 1.90 -15.86 -26.32
C LEU A 380 1.87 -14.55 -27.11
N GLY A 381 0.83 -14.39 -27.94
CA GLY A 381 0.69 -13.22 -28.83
C GLY A 381 -0.17 -12.08 -28.25
N TRP A 382 -0.98 -12.37 -27.23
CA TRP A 382 -1.89 -11.40 -26.61
C TRP A 382 -2.38 -11.90 -25.25
N GLY A 383 -2.93 -11.00 -24.45
CA GLY A 383 -3.61 -11.32 -23.19
C GLY A 383 -3.77 -10.11 -22.27
N MET A 384 -4.12 -10.36 -21.03
CA MET A 384 -4.23 -9.36 -19.96
C MET A 384 -2.86 -9.09 -19.33
N ALA A 385 -2.79 -8.05 -18.49
CA ALA A 385 -1.57 -7.63 -17.84
C ALA A 385 -1.85 -7.09 -16.44
N GLY A 386 -0.89 -7.21 -15.52
CA GLY A 386 -1.07 -6.70 -14.17
C GLY A 386 0.06 -7.06 -13.20
N PRO A 387 -0.08 -6.70 -11.92
CA PRO A 387 0.89 -7.01 -10.88
C PRO A 387 0.91 -8.48 -10.49
N ARG A 388 2.07 -8.90 -9.98
CA ARG A 388 2.27 -10.25 -9.45
C ARG A 388 3.22 -10.27 -8.26
N THR A 389 3.02 -11.23 -7.36
CA THR A 389 3.95 -11.55 -6.28
C THR A 389 4.21 -13.05 -6.18
N GLY A 390 5.34 -13.39 -5.56
CA GLY A 390 5.71 -14.76 -5.20
C GLY A 390 6.30 -14.75 -3.78
N ASP A 391 5.60 -15.39 -2.86
CA ASP A 391 5.92 -15.47 -1.44
C ASP A 391 6.46 -14.16 -0.86
N ALA A 392 5.65 -13.12 -1.01
CA ALA A 392 6.04 -11.75 -0.70
C ALA A 392 4.84 -10.92 -0.29
N LEU A 393 5.00 -10.12 0.77
CA LEU A 393 4.14 -8.98 1.05
C LEU A 393 4.59 -7.83 0.14
N ALA A 394 3.68 -7.24 -0.63
CA ALA A 394 4.04 -6.18 -1.56
C ALA A 394 2.92 -5.15 -1.73
N ARG A 395 3.33 -3.94 -2.14
CA ARG A 395 2.43 -2.84 -2.49
C ARG A 395 2.71 -2.32 -3.89
N PHE A 396 1.64 -1.90 -4.55
CA PHE A 396 1.63 -1.29 -5.88
C PHE A 396 0.85 0.02 -5.80
N ASP A 397 1.52 1.11 -6.13
CA ASP A 397 1.00 2.49 -5.99
C ASP A 397 -0.03 2.81 -7.09
N TRP A 398 0.24 2.37 -8.32
CA TRP A 398 -0.63 2.55 -9.48
C TRP A 398 -0.30 1.50 -10.54
N LEU A 399 -1.24 1.21 -11.45
CA LEU A 399 -1.01 0.36 -12.61
C LEU A 399 -1.40 1.11 -13.89
N GLY A 400 -0.49 1.14 -14.86
CA GLY A 400 -0.76 1.63 -16.21
C GLY A 400 -0.43 0.58 -17.25
N ILE A 401 -1.36 0.33 -18.18
CA ILE A 401 -1.18 -0.60 -19.30
C ILE A 401 -1.32 0.20 -20.59
N ALA A 402 -0.28 0.20 -21.41
CA ALA A 402 -0.26 0.77 -22.75
C ALA A 402 -0.04 -0.32 -23.79
N GLY A 403 -0.43 -0.04 -25.04
CA GLY A 403 -0.10 -0.88 -26.18
C GLY A 403 -1.26 -1.16 -27.11
N SER A 404 -1.01 -2.00 -28.12
CA SER A 404 -2.00 -2.31 -29.13
C SER A 404 -3.03 -3.28 -28.55
N THR A 405 -4.31 -2.95 -28.70
CA THR A 405 -5.36 -3.95 -28.51
C THR A 405 -5.12 -5.06 -29.53
N PRO A 406 -5.36 -6.35 -29.18
CA PRO A 406 -5.22 -7.43 -30.15
C PRO A 406 -6.00 -7.10 -31.41
N PRO A 407 -5.50 -7.48 -32.61
CA PRO A 407 -6.27 -7.33 -33.81
C PRO A 407 -7.61 -8.01 -33.57
N VAL A 408 -8.65 -7.20 -33.40
CA VAL A 408 -10.01 -7.65 -33.55
C VAL A 408 -10.07 -8.06 -35.01
N THR A 409 -9.87 -9.34 -35.31
CA THR A 409 -10.58 -9.91 -36.44
C THR A 409 -12.02 -9.49 -36.19
N PRO A 410 -12.66 -8.70 -37.07
CA PRO A 410 -14.05 -8.35 -36.85
C PRO A 410 -14.82 -9.66 -36.84
N THR A 411 -15.09 -10.19 -35.65
CA THR A 411 -16.31 -10.93 -35.43
C THR A 411 -17.39 -9.96 -35.88
N PRO A 412 -18.18 -10.30 -36.91
CA PRO A 412 -19.11 -9.38 -37.54
C PRO A 412 -19.92 -8.69 -36.44
N THR A 413 -20.04 -7.37 -36.54
CA THR A 413 -20.85 -6.54 -35.63
C THR A 413 -22.11 -7.31 -35.27
N PRO A 414 -22.33 -7.68 -33.99
CA PRO A 414 -23.57 -8.33 -33.62
C PRO A 414 -24.69 -7.36 -33.98
N PRO A 415 -25.62 -7.72 -34.88
CA PRO A 415 -26.83 -6.94 -35.01
C PRO A 415 -27.53 -6.98 -33.65
N ALA A 416 -28.27 -5.93 -33.31
CA ALA A 416 -29.14 -5.89 -32.15
C ALA A 416 -30.14 -7.07 -32.21
N ALA A 417 -29.78 -8.22 -31.65
CA ALA A 417 -30.59 -9.44 -31.67
C ALA A 417 -30.17 -10.48 -30.61
N ILE A 418 -29.82 -10.05 -29.39
CA ILE A 418 -29.73 -10.96 -28.22
C ILE A 418 -31.10 -11.56 -27.81
N ASP A 419 -32.17 -11.21 -28.52
CA ASP A 419 -33.51 -11.77 -28.33
C ASP A 419 -33.79 -13.03 -29.21
N ARG A 420 -32.78 -13.59 -29.92
CA ARG A 420 -33.02 -14.66 -30.92
C ARG A 420 -32.33 -16.01 -30.70
N TYR A 421 -31.47 -16.16 -29.69
CA TYR A 421 -30.72 -17.41 -29.46
C TYR A 421 -31.05 -18.04 -28.10
N PRO A 422 -31.06 -19.39 -28.00
CA PRO A 422 -30.84 -20.11 -26.75
C PRO A 422 -29.43 -19.84 -26.21
N ASP A 423 -29.22 -20.07 -24.90
CA ASP A 423 -27.92 -19.94 -24.22
C ASP A 423 -27.89 -20.99 -23.10
N LEU A 424 -27.42 -22.19 -23.42
CA LEU A 424 -27.29 -23.36 -22.57
C LEU A 424 -26.03 -23.24 -21.71
N ASP A 425 -26.21 -23.24 -20.40
CA ASP A 425 -25.14 -23.09 -19.43
C ASP A 425 -25.00 -24.34 -18.56
N ALA A 426 -23.83 -24.99 -18.59
CA ALA A 426 -23.45 -25.95 -17.58
C ALA A 426 -23.06 -25.21 -16.27
N LEU A 427 -23.98 -25.13 -15.30
CA LEU A 427 -23.80 -24.29 -14.10
C LEU A 427 -22.87 -24.90 -13.06
N TYR A 428 -23.17 -26.13 -12.62
CA TYR A 428 -22.34 -26.87 -11.66
C TYR A 428 -22.69 -28.37 -11.63
N ILE A 429 -21.79 -29.18 -11.09
CA ILE A 429 -22.01 -30.62 -10.84
C ILE A 429 -22.11 -30.86 -9.34
N GLY A 430 -23.26 -31.32 -8.85
CA GLY A 430 -23.45 -31.76 -7.47
C GLY A 430 -23.12 -33.25 -7.29
N ARG A 431 -22.67 -33.65 -6.10
CA ARG A 431 -22.48 -35.05 -5.70
C ARG A 431 -23.46 -35.47 -4.61
N SER A 432 -23.93 -36.72 -4.64
CA SER A 432 -24.67 -37.38 -3.56
C SER A 432 -24.03 -38.75 -3.22
N PRO A 433 -23.95 -39.17 -1.94
CA PRO A 433 -24.34 -38.41 -0.75
C PRO A 433 -23.47 -37.16 -0.54
N GLN A 434 -24.09 -36.12 0.02
CA GLN A 434 -23.40 -34.92 0.50
C GLN A 434 -23.01 -35.15 1.95
N TYR A 435 -21.79 -34.78 2.29
CA TYR A 435 -21.31 -34.82 3.66
C TYR A 435 -21.02 -33.38 4.13
N ALA A 436 -21.35 -33.08 5.39
CA ALA A 436 -21.00 -31.80 5.96
C ALA A 436 -19.48 -31.69 6.08
N TRP A 437 -18.93 -30.51 5.84
CA TRP A 437 -17.48 -30.29 5.88
C TRP A 437 -16.86 -30.65 7.24
N ASN A 438 -17.64 -30.46 8.32
CA ASN A 438 -17.27 -30.69 9.71
C ASN A 438 -17.73 -32.06 10.26
N ALA A 439 -18.28 -32.94 9.43
CA ALA A 439 -18.64 -34.28 9.86
C ALA A 439 -17.39 -35.16 9.97
N GLU A 440 -17.41 -36.11 10.93
CA GLU A 440 -16.37 -37.13 11.10
C GLU A 440 -16.11 -37.92 9.80
N LYS A 441 -17.19 -38.15 9.03
CA LYS A 441 -17.13 -38.58 7.64
C LYS A 441 -17.58 -37.44 6.74
N ASN A 442 -16.62 -36.77 6.10
CA ASN A 442 -16.84 -35.67 5.17
C ASN A 442 -16.64 -36.06 3.69
N TRP A 443 -16.39 -37.36 3.41
CA TRP A 443 -16.16 -37.92 2.08
C TRP A 443 -16.74 -39.33 1.93
N PRO A 444 -17.12 -39.76 0.71
CA PRO A 444 -17.38 -41.18 0.45
C PRO A 444 -16.10 -42.00 0.59
N ASP A 445 -16.22 -43.21 1.13
CA ASP A 445 -15.10 -44.17 1.14
C ASP A 445 -14.94 -44.80 -0.25
N VAL A 446 -13.73 -45.24 -0.59
CA VAL A 446 -13.48 -45.95 -1.85
C VAL A 446 -14.42 -47.16 -1.97
N GLY A 447 -15.15 -47.25 -3.07
CA GLY A 447 -16.16 -48.28 -3.30
C GLY A 447 -17.57 -47.92 -2.83
N GLU A 448 -17.81 -46.76 -2.22
CA GLU A 448 -19.17 -46.32 -1.89
C GLU A 448 -19.93 -45.83 -3.11
N PRO A 449 -21.27 -46.03 -3.16
CA PRO A 449 -22.08 -45.52 -4.25
C PRO A 449 -22.09 -43.99 -4.24
N VAL A 450 -21.81 -43.40 -5.40
CA VAL A 450 -21.91 -41.95 -5.62
C VAL A 450 -22.78 -41.64 -6.83
N GLU A 451 -23.38 -40.46 -6.82
CA GLU A 451 -24.19 -39.93 -7.90
C GLU A 451 -23.78 -38.48 -8.19
N PHE A 452 -23.56 -38.15 -9.47
CA PHE A 452 -23.35 -36.79 -9.93
C PHE A 452 -24.59 -36.24 -10.62
N THR A 453 -24.87 -34.96 -10.42
CA THR A 453 -26.01 -34.25 -11.00
C THR A 453 -25.54 -32.93 -11.59
N LEU A 454 -25.69 -32.75 -12.90
CA LEU A 454 -25.48 -31.48 -13.59
C LEU A 454 -26.69 -30.58 -13.34
N TYR A 455 -26.43 -29.33 -13.03
CA TYR A 455 -27.40 -28.26 -13.03
C TYR A 455 -27.17 -27.44 -14.29
N LEU A 456 -28.16 -27.40 -15.16
CA LEU A 456 -28.12 -26.79 -16.49
C LEU A 456 -29.22 -25.73 -16.57
N ALA A 457 -28.94 -24.60 -17.21
CA ALA A 457 -29.95 -23.59 -17.50
C ALA A 457 -29.91 -23.15 -18.96
N ASN A 458 -31.07 -22.79 -19.51
CA ASN A 458 -31.13 -21.96 -20.70
C ASN A 458 -31.32 -20.51 -20.24
N LYS A 459 -30.26 -19.72 -20.25
CA LYS A 459 -30.27 -18.30 -19.89
C LYS A 459 -30.72 -17.39 -21.04
N GLY A 460 -30.86 -17.95 -22.23
CA GLY A 460 -31.31 -17.27 -23.43
C GLY A 460 -32.79 -16.94 -23.38
N ARG A 461 -33.22 -16.13 -24.35
CA ARG A 461 -34.63 -15.73 -24.50
C ARG A 461 -35.41 -16.61 -25.48
N VAL A 462 -34.73 -17.56 -26.14
CA VAL A 462 -35.32 -18.54 -27.05
C VAL A 462 -35.15 -19.94 -26.47
N ALA A 463 -36.16 -20.79 -26.66
CA ALA A 463 -36.10 -22.18 -26.22
C ALA A 463 -35.07 -22.97 -27.04
N ALA A 464 -34.23 -23.76 -26.37
CA ALA A 464 -33.35 -24.70 -27.01
C ALA A 464 -34.16 -25.89 -27.54
N GLY A 465 -33.89 -26.29 -28.79
CA GLY A 465 -34.39 -27.55 -29.36
C GLY A 465 -33.71 -28.77 -28.73
N PRO A 466 -33.91 -29.98 -29.24
CA PRO A 466 -33.25 -31.17 -28.72
C PRO A 466 -31.73 -31.06 -28.80
N PHE A 467 -31.02 -31.45 -27.73
CA PHE A 467 -29.57 -31.49 -27.65
C PHE A 467 -29.09 -32.68 -26.82
N LYS A 468 -27.79 -32.95 -26.83
CA LYS A 468 -27.17 -34.04 -26.06
C LYS A 468 -26.24 -33.52 -25.00
N VAL A 469 -26.27 -34.16 -23.83
CA VAL A 469 -25.27 -33.96 -22.78
C VAL A 469 -24.36 -35.18 -22.72
N ARG A 470 -23.07 -34.98 -22.97
CA ARG A 470 -22.04 -36.01 -22.81
C ARG A 470 -21.41 -35.89 -21.43
N TRP A 471 -21.50 -36.96 -20.66
CA TRP A 471 -20.76 -37.13 -19.42
C TRP A 471 -19.52 -37.99 -19.65
N GLU A 472 -18.44 -37.69 -18.95
CA GLU A 472 -17.26 -38.53 -18.88
C GLU A 472 -16.48 -38.30 -17.58
N THR A 473 -15.63 -39.26 -17.23
CA THR A 473 -14.67 -39.10 -16.13
C THR A 473 -13.27 -39.09 -16.71
N LEU A 474 -12.44 -38.14 -16.27
CA LEU A 474 -11.07 -37.97 -16.72
C LEU A 474 -10.10 -38.33 -15.60
N VAL A 475 -9.01 -38.99 -15.94
CA VAL A 475 -7.84 -39.09 -15.06
C VAL A 475 -7.08 -37.74 -15.04
N GLN A 476 -6.07 -37.62 -14.18
CA GLN A 476 -5.28 -36.39 -14.02
C GLN A 476 -4.77 -35.83 -15.35
N ASP A 477 -4.26 -36.70 -16.22
CA ASP A 477 -3.68 -36.35 -17.52
C ASP A 477 -4.75 -36.06 -18.60
N GLY A 478 -6.03 -35.96 -18.23
CA GLY A 478 -7.14 -35.62 -19.12
C GLY A 478 -7.65 -36.77 -19.98
N GLN A 479 -7.08 -37.97 -19.86
CA GLN A 479 -7.58 -39.16 -20.57
C GLN A 479 -8.91 -39.64 -19.98
N VAL A 480 -9.84 -40.04 -20.86
CA VAL A 480 -11.14 -40.57 -20.45
C VAL A 480 -10.99 -41.94 -19.80
N VAL A 481 -11.59 -42.11 -18.62
CA VAL A 481 -11.69 -43.40 -17.94
C VAL A 481 -12.53 -44.35 -18.80
N PRO A 482 -12.01 -45.51 -19.20
CA PRO A 482 -12.73 -46.45 -20.05
C PRO A 482 -14.11 -46.82 -19.47
N GLY A 483 -15.15 -46.77 -20.32
CA GLY A 483 -16.52 -47.09 -19.91
C GLY A 483 -17.23 -46.02 -19.07
N SER A 484 -16.62 -44.85 -18.85
CA SER A 484 -17.31 -43.75 -18.14
C SER A 484 -18.28 -42.98 -19.04
N VAL A 485 -18.06 -42.93 -20.35
CA VAL A 485 -18.83 -42.05 -21.26
C VAL A 485 -20.31 -42.43 -21.31
N VAL A 486 -21.18 -41.47 -21.00
CA VAL A 486 -22.64 -41.59 -21.17
C VAL A 486 -23.15 -40.38 -21.94
N VAL A 487 -23.96 -40.59 -22.96
CA VAL A 487 -24.60 -39.51 -23.73
C VAL A 487 -26.10 -39.55 -23.47
N GLN A 488 -26.66 -38.44 -22.99
CA GLN A 488 -28.07 -38.30 -22.66
C GLN A 488 -28.75 -37.34 -23.63
N GLU A 489 -29.85 -37.79 -24.23
CA GLU A 489 -30.71 -36.95 -25.06
C GLU A 489 -31.59 -36.06 -24.18
N VAL A 490 -31.65 -34.77 -24.51
CA VAL A 490 -32.54 -33.79 -23.89
C VAL A 490 -33.48 -33.28 -24.97
N ALA A 491 -34.79 -33.38 -24.75
CA ALA A 491 -35.79 -32.99 -25.76
C ALA A 491 -35.82 -31.47 -26.05
N GLY A 492 -35.17 -30.67 -25.19
CA GLY A 492 -35.06 -29.22 -25.28
C GLY A 492 -35.20 -28.57 -23.90
N LEU A 493 -34.90 -27.26 -23.84
CA LEU A 493 -34.95 -26.49 -22.59
C LEU A 493 -35.55 -25.11 -22.86
N ALA A 494 -36.65 -24.80 -22.18
CA ALA A 494 -37.37 -23.53 -22.37
C ALA A 494 -36.51 -22.32 -21.96
N ALA A 495 -36.72 -21.20 -22.63
CA ALA A 495 -36.03 -19.94 -22.35
C ALA A 495 -36.15 -19.53 -20.88
N GLY A 496 -35.04 -19.12 -20.26
CA GLY A 496 -34.96 -18.69 -18.87
C GLY A 496 -35.22 -19.78 -17.82
N THR A 497 -35.27 -21.06 -18.21
CA THR A 497 -35.54 -22.18 -17.29
C THR A 497 -34.27 -22.99 -16.98
N SER A 498 -34.34 -23.79 -15.91
CA SER A 498 -33.27 -24.69 -15.51
C SER A 498 -33.77 -26.12 -15.37
N MET A 499 -32.85 -27.06 -15.48
CA MET A 499 -33.09 -28.47 -15.25
C MET A 499 -31.89 -29.12 -14.56
N THR A 500 -32.10 -30.33 -14.06
CA THR A 500 -31.03 -31.16 -13.52
C THR A 500 -30.93 -32.46 -14.30
N LEU A 501 -29.73 -32.85 -14.67
CA LEU A 501 -29.45 -34.13 -15.34
C LEU A 501 -28.55 -34.95 -14.44
N ARG A 502 -29.02 -36.14 -14.07
CA ARG A 502 -28.22 -37.06 -13.28
C ARG A 502 -27.34 -37.86 -14.22
N TYR A 503 -26.07 -38.00 -13.88
CA TYR A 503 -25.14 -38.89 -14.57
C TYR A 503 -25.56 -40.34 -14.31
N ARG A 504 -26.41 -40.86 -15.20
CA ARG A 504 -27.08 -42.16 -15.10
C ARG A 504 -27.21 -42.76 -16.49
N ASP A 505 -27.10 -44.08 -16.60
CA ASP A 505 -27.23 -44.72 -17.91
C ASP A 505 -28.65 -45.13 -18.30
N SER A 506 -28.88 -45.01 -19.60
CA SER A 506 -29.65 -45.84 -20.53
C SER A 506 -29.22 -47.32 -20.68
N GLY A 507 -28.50 -47.95 -19.74
CA GLY A 507 -28.23 -49.41 -19.80
C GLY A 507 -27.06 -50.00 -18.96
N ALA A 508 -26.08 -49.20 -18.55
CA ALA A 508 -24.83 -49.54 -17.88
C ALA A 508 -24.03 -48.28 -17.40
N GLY A 509 -24.30 -47.77 -16.19
CA GLY A 509 -23.28 -46.91 -15.56
C GLY A 509 -23.80 -45.88 -14.57
N LYS A 510 -23.30 -46.03 -13.35
CA LYS A 510 -23.38 -45.05 -12.27
C LYS A 510 -22.05 -44.26 -12.33
N ALA A 511 -22.05 -43.03 -11.82
CA ALA A 511 -20.90 -42.11 -11.74
C ALA A 511 -19.54 -42.81 -11.57
N TRP A 512 -18.66 -42.75 -12.60
CA TRP A 512 -17.40 -43.52 -12.79
C TRP A 512 -17.48 -44.84 -13.59
N GLY A 513 -18.40 -44.97 -14.54
CA GLY A 513 -18.63 -46.22 -15.30
C GLY A 513 -19.27 -47.34 -14.45
N ASP A 514 -19.06 -47.36 -13.14
CA ASP A 514 -19.61 -48.34 -12.18
C ASP A 514 -20.35 -47.74 -10.95
N GLY A 515 -20.25 -46.43 -10.71
CA GLY A 515 -20.95 -45.73 -9.62
C GLY A 515 -20.23 -45.66 -8.31
N ARG A 516 -18.97 -46.07 -8.30
CA ARG A 516 -18.26 -46.35 -7.09
C ARG A 516 -17.16 -45.32 -6.92
N TRP A 517 -17.11 -44.72 -5.75
CA TRP A 517 -16.09 -43.74 -5.42
C TRP A 517 -14.69 -44.32 -5.55
N ARG A 518 -13.74 -43.51 -6.03
CA ARG A 518 -12.31 -43.83 -6.09
C ARG A 518 -11.51 -42.62 -5.62
N ASP A 519 -10.44 -42.88 -4.89
CA ASP A 519 -9.52 -41.85 -4.43
C ASP A 519 -8.52 -41.49 -5.54
N GLY A 520 -8.30 -40.18 -5.72
CA GLY A 520 -7.34 -39.62 -6.67
C GLY A 520 -7.84 -38.33 -7.35
N PRO A 521 -6.99 -37.66 -8.14
CA PRO A 521 -7.29 -36.38 -8.79
C PRO A 521 -8.05 -36.57 -10.11
N TYR A 522 -9.23 -37.17 -10.02
CA TYR A 522 -10.10 -37.36 -11.18
C TYR A 522 -11.00 -36.15 -11.40
N ARG A 523 -11.46 -35.96 -12.64
CA ARG A 523 -12.45 -34.94 -12.99
C ARG A 523 -13.71 -35.58 -13.56
N VAL A 524 -14.87 -35.11 -13.14
CA VAL A 524 -16.14 -35.44 -13.79
C VAL A 524 -16.48 -34.29 -14.71
N ARG A 525 -16.65 -34.57 -16.00
CA ARG A 525 -16.93 -33.58 -17.03
C ARG A 525 -18.30 -33.82 -17.63
N ALA A 526 -19.05 -32.74 -17.85
CA ALA A 526 -20.28 -32.71 -18.59
C ALA A 526 -20.14 -31.67 -19.72
N VAL A 527 -20.35 -32.11 -20.95
CA VAL A 527 -20.39 -31.26 -22.14
C VAL A 527 -21.83 -31.21 -22.62
N VAL A 528 -22.44 -30.05 -22.49
CA VAL A 528 -23.78 -29.73 -22.99
C VAL A 528 -23.69 -29.44 -24.48
N ASP A 529 -24.75 -29.79 -25.20
CA ASP A 529 -24.83 -29.73 -26.66
C ASP A 529 -23.58 -30.24 -27.39
N VAL A 530 -23.12 -31.44 -27.03
CA VAL A 530 -21.84 -32.00 -27.53
C VAL A 530 -21.75 -32.12 -29.05
N ASP A 531 -22.89 -32.25 -29.73
CA ASP A 531 -22.97 -32.35 -31.19
C ASP A 531 -23.15 -30.98 -31.87
N HIS A 532 -23.24 -29.89 -31.10
CA HIS A 532 -23.58 -28.53 -31.55
C HIS A 532 -24.90 -28.51 -32.35
N ALA A 533 -25.93 -29.18 -31.79
CA ALA A 533 -27.24 -29.33 -32.42
C ALA A 533 -28.15 -28.10 -32.20
N VAL A 534 -27.85 -27.28 -31.20
CA VAL A 534 -28.51 -26.00 -30.91
C VAL A 534 -27.53 -24.89 -31.27
N ASP A 535 -27.92 -24.01 -32.20
CA ASP A 535 -27.15 -22.79 -32.48
C ASP A 535 -27.39 -21.78 -31.36
N GLU A 536 -26.41 -21.64 -30.48
CA GLU A 536 -26.41 -20.69 -29.37
C GLU A 536 -25.74 -19.35 -29.77
N GLY A 537 -25.36 -19.22 -31.04
CA GLY A 537 -24.70 -18.05 -31.60
C GLY A 537 -23.40 -17.74 -30.87
N PRO A 538 -23.29 -16.60 -30.17
CA PRO A 538 -22.05 -16.21 -29.48
C PRO A 538 -21.81 -16.96 -28.17
N PHE A 539 -22.76 -17.78 -27.69
CA PHE A 539 -22.72 -18.33 -26.34
C PHE A 539 -22.11 -19.73 -26.22
N GLU A 540 -21.74 -20.39 -27.31
CA GLU A 540 -21.22 -21.78 -27.40
C GLU A 540 -20.08 -22.19 -26.44
N VAL A 541 -19.44 -21.25 -25.75
CA VAL A 541 -18.24 -21.47 -24.93
C VAL A 541 -18.53 -21.88 -23.48
N ASN A 542 -19.78 -21.80 -23.00
CA ASN A 542 -20.20 -22.09 -21.61
C ASN A 542 -20.83 -23.49 -21.43
N ASN A 543 -20.72 -24.34 -22.45
CA ASN A 543 -21.30 -25.68 -22.51
C ASN A 543 -20.46 -26.77 -21.84
N ASP A 544 -19.18 -26.50 -21.54
CA ASP A 544 -18.25 -27.48 -21.01
C ASP A 544 -17.88 -27.20 -19.54
N LEU A 545 -18.18 -28.16 -18.67
CA LEU A 545 -17.88 -28.07 -17.25
C LEU A 545 -17.18 -29.34 -16.76
N ALA A 546 -16.01 -29.18 -16.15
CA ALA A 546 -15.29 -30.26 -15.48
C ALA A 546 -15.01 -29.89 -14.01
N ASP A 547 -15.36 -30.79 -13.08
CA ASP A 547 -15.12 -30.60 -11.65
C ASP A 547 -14.26 -31.73 -11.06
N PHE A 548 -13.36 -31.39 -10.14
CA PHE A 548 -12.50 -32.36 -9.47
C PHE A 548 -13.32 -33.19 -8.48
N THR A 549 -13.19 -34.51 -8.55
CA THR A 549 -13.91 -35.37 -7.61
C THR A 549 -13.39 -35.16 -6.20
N ASN A 550 -12.08 -35.00 -6.01
CA ASN A 550 -11.44 -34.81 -4.71
C ASN A 550 -11.45 -33.36 -4.19
N ALA A 551 -12.35 -32.51 -4.69
CA ALA A 551 -12.55 -31.13 -4.24
C ALA A 551 -13.71 -30.99 -3.23
N LEU A 552 -13.47 -30.30 -2.11
CA LEU A 552 -14.55 -29.95 -1.17
C LEU A 552 -15.40 -28.83 -1.77
N THR A 553 -16.67 -29.13 -2.10
CA THR A 553 -17.65 -28.10 -2.45
C THR A 553 -18.14 -27.40 -1.18
N LEU A 554 -17.73 -26.15 -0.96
CA LEU A 554 -18.20 -25.32 0.17
C LEU A 554 -19.46 -24.53 -0.23
N ALA A 555 -20.51 -24.63 0.58
CA ALA A 555 -21.65 -23.71 0.56
C ALA A 555 -21.74 -23.04 1.95
N PHE A 556 -21.69 -21.71 2.01
CA PHE A 556 -21.89 -20.97 3.26
C PHE A 556 -23.25 -20.28 3.27
N LYS A 557 -23.91 -20.35 4.43
CA LYS A 557 -25.15 -19.65 4.76
C LYS A 557 -24.77 -18.27 5.30
N VAL A 558 -25.22 -17.20 4.64
CA VAL A 558 -25.15 -15.84 5.21
C VAL A 558 -26.52 -15.54 5.81
N GLU A 559 -26.60 -15.45 7.14
CA GLU A 559 -27.78 -14.92 7.83
C GLU A 559 -27.74 -13.39 7.79
N GLN A 560 -28.83 -12.76 7.35
CA GLN A 560 -28.93 -11.32 7.17
C GLN A 560 -29.67 -10.72 8.37
N ASP A 561 -28.94 -10.51 9.47
CA ASP A 561 -29.52 -10.02 10.71
C ASP A 561 -28.62 -8.92 11.32
N GLN A 562 -29.22 -7.74 11.54
CA GLN A 562 -28.77 -6.60 12.36
C GLN A 562 -28.01 -5.44 11.67
N LEU A 563 -28.75 -4.65 10.88
CA LEU A 563 -28.57 -3.19 10.86
C LEU A 563 -29.95 -2.54 11.08
N SER A 564 -30.24 -2.15 12.32
CA SER A 564 -31.34 -1.26 12.64
C SER A 564 -30.80 0.16 12.84
N ILE A 565 -31.22 1.10 11.99
CA ILE A 565 -31.21 2.54 12.26
C ILE A 565 -32.66 3.00 12.07
N GLY A 566 -33.18 3.68 13.10
CA GLY A 566 -34.61 3.83 13.36
C GLY A 566 -35.39 4.76 12.43
N GLY A 567 -36.71 4.66 12.52
CA GLY A 567 -37.64 5.63 11.94
C GLY A 567 -39.08 5.12 11.82
N ALA A 568 -39.88 5.39 12.85
CA ALA A 568 -41.33 5.58 12.87
C ALA A 568 -42.28 4.54 12.22
N ASN A 569 -43.07 3.89 13.09
CA ASN A 569 -44.31 3.17 12.78
C ASN A 569 -45.44 4.13 12.33
N LEU A 570 -46.24 3.71 11.34
CA LEU A 570 -47.69 3.99 11.29
C LEU A 570 -48.47 2.75 10.81
N PRO A 571 -49.72 2.53 11.29
CA PRO A 571 -50.33 1.21 11.40
C PRO A 571 -51.49 0.95 10.42
N GLY A 572 -51.65 -0.30 9.96
CA GLY A 572 -52.95 -0.80 9.49
C GLY A 572 -52.95 -1.75 8.29
N HIS A 573 -52.36 -2.95 8.39
CA HIS A 573 -52.80 -4.15 7.64
C HIS A 573 -52.37 -5.43 8.39
N PRO A 574 -53.18 -6.53 8.38
CA PRO A 574 -52.90 -7.74 9.14
C PRO A 574 -51.88 -8.67 8.45
N PRO A 575 -51.19 -9.55 9.19
CA PRO A 575 -50.14 -10.42 8.66
C PRO A 575 -50.71 -11.60 7.86
N ILE A 576 -50.12 -11.87 6.69
CA ILE A 576 -50.29 -13.13 5.97
C ILE A 576 -48.97 -13.91 6.07
N ALA A 577 -49.05 -15.18 6.45
CA ALA A 577 -47.94 -16.07 6.75
C ALA A 577 -46.98 -16.32 5.56
N PRO A 578 -45.67 -16.57 5.80
CA PRO A 578 -44.72 -16.82 4.73
C PRO A 578 -44.87 -18.24 4.14
N ALA A 579 -45.01 -18.31 2.82
CA ALA A 579 -44.74 -19.50 2.03
C ALA A 579 -43.22 -19.64 1.82
N LEU A 580 -42.69 -20.83 2.06
CA LEU A 580 -41.31 -21.22 1.79
C LEU A 580 -41.00 -21.10 0.29
N ILE A 581 -40.20 -20.08 -0.06
CA ILE A 581 -39.49 -19.95 -1.34
C ILE A 581 -38.13 -19.33 -1.00
N PRO A 582 -36.99 -20.03 -1.12
CA PRO A 582 -35.70 -19.40 -0.89
C PRO A 582 -35.30 -18.57 -2.11
N GLY A 583 -35.31 -17.25 -1.95
CA GLY A 583 -34.73 -16.31 -2.91
C GLY A 583 -34.47 -14.91 -2.31
N LYS A 584 -33.18 -14.48 -2.43
CA LYS A 584 -32.63 -13.09 -2.52
C LYS A 584 -32.39 -12.28 -1.20
N ILE A 585 -31.38 -11.39 -0.98
CA ILE A 585 -30.28 -10.75 -1.76
C ILE A 585 -29.38 -9.83 -0.87
N GLY A 586 -28.12 -9.57 -1.28
CA GLY A 586 -27.52 -8.19 -1.41
C GLY A 586 -26.09 -7.99 -0.86
N ARG A 587 -25.09 -7.38 -1.53
CA ARG A 587 -24.93 -6.72 -2.85
C ARG A 587 -23.47 -6.98 -3.30
N SER A 588 -23.20 -7.76 -4.34
CA SER A 588 -23.15 -7.27 -5.71
C SER A 588 -24.04 -8.13 -6.62
N ALA A 589 -24.94 -7.46 -7.33
CA ALA A 589 -25.61 -8.02 -8.48
C ALA A 589 -25.95 -6.86 -9.42
N ARG A 590 -25.53 -6.94 -10.68
CA ARG A 590 -26.56 -6.99 -11.71
C ARG A 590 -26.64 -8.42 -12.17
N TRP A 591 -27.85 -8.94 -12.04
CA TRP A 591 -28.26 -10.27 -12.45
C TRP A 591 -27.87 -10.53 -13.90
N HIS A 592 -27.01 -11.52 -14.14
CA HIS A 592 -27.34 -12.76 -14.84
C HIS A 592 -26.63 -13.89 -14.07
N SER A 593 -27.38 -14.91 -13.69
CA SER A 593 -27.10 -15.82 -12.57
C SER A 593 -26.02 -16.86 -12.89
N SER A 594 -24.81 -16.73 -12.34
CA SER A 594 -23.88 -17.86 -12.22
C SER A 594 -23.26 -17.87 -10.82
N THR A 595 -23.32 -19.04 -10.20
CA THR A 595 -22.80 -19.37 -8.88
C THR A 595 -21.30 -19.66 -9.02
N SER A 596 -20.43 -19.01 -8.26
CA SER A 596 -18.98 -19.34 -8.23
C SER A 596 -18.69 -20.36 -7.13
N ILE A 597 -18.04 -21.48 -7.48
CA ILE A 597 -17.62 -22.56 -6.56
C ILE A 597 -16.11 -22.41 -6.28
N PHE A 598 -15.70 -22.57 -5.02
CA PHE A 598 -14.29 -22.68 -4.62
C PHE A 598 -13.90 -24.15 -4.42
N THR A 599 -12.72 -24.54 -4.91
CA THR A 599 -12.19 -25.93 -4.89
C THR A 599 -10.89 -25.98 -4.09
N VAL A 600 -10.81 -26.82 -3.05
CA VAL A 600 -9.59 -27.09 -2.27
C VAL A 600 -9.17 -28.57 -2.41
N PRO A 601 -7.94 -28.89 -2.85
CA PRO A 601 -7.43 -30.27 -2.94
C PRO A 601 -7.09 -30.88 -1.57
N ARG A 602 -7.23 -32.22 -1.44
CA ARG A 602 -6.80 -33.01 -0.25
C ARG A 602 -5.28 -33.02 -0.12
N THR A 603 -4.71 -32.34 0.87
CA THR A 603 -3.35 -32.63 1.36
C THR A 603 -3.43 -33.69 2.46
N SER A 604 -2.63 -34.75 2.32
CA SER A 604 -2.44 -35.74 3.39
C SER A 604 -1.65 -35.11 4.53
N THR A 605 -2.09 -35.32 5.78
CA THR A 605 -1.52 -34.88 7.08
C THR A 605 -1.92 -33.49 7.58
N LEU A 606 -3.05 -33.44 8.29
CA LEU A 606 -3.28 -32.44 9.35
C LEU A 606 -2.95 -33.11 10.68
N ALA A 607 -1.71 -32.96 11.14
CA ALA A 607 -1.43 -33.00 12.56
C ALA A 607 -2.04 -31.73 13.17
N GLY A 608 -2.87 -31.92 14.19
CA GLY A 608 -3.78 -30.91 14.69
C GLY A 608 -3.11 -29.61 15.11
N THR A 609 -3.79 -28.51 14.82
CA THR A 609 -3.86 -27.37 15.73
C THR A 609 -5.18 -26.65 15.47
N GLU A 610 -6.07 -26.67 16.47
CA GLU A 610 -7.26 -25.82 16.53
C GLU A 610 -6.83 -24.35 16.54
N ILE A 611 -7.52 -23.51 15.77
CA ILE A 611 -7.59 -22.07 16.04
C ILE A 611 -9.07 -21.72 16.10
N ALA A 612 -9.44 -21.17 17.26
CA ALA A 612 -10.80 -20.88 17.73
C ALA A 612 -11.55 -19.84 16.90
#